data_AF-A0A963GCB6-F1
#
_entry.id   AF-A0A963GCB6-F1
#
_cell.length_a   1.000
_cell.length_b   1.000
_cell.length_c   1.000
_cell.angle_alpha   90.00
_cell.angle_beta   90.00
_cell.angle_gamma   90.00
#
_symmetry.space_group_name_H-M   'P 1'
#
loop_
_entity.id
_entity.type
_entity.pdbx_description
1 polymer ?
#
loop_
_entity_poly.entity_id
_entity_poly.type
_entity_poly.pdbx_seq_one_letter_code
_entity_poly.pdbx_strand_id
1 'polypeptide(L)'
;MSHIETATHRAVQATDTPFRARIANVWGVWLRLLNRDHLKGVFTRETDARAFARQAAGTQNLAEVRQIRVLVNVDAREAYLLGDPSDPLIAVDVDFQHKMRKDELRAQALSRLSPEELAALGLKRDA
;
A
#
# COMPACT_ATOMS: atom_id res chain seq x y z
N MET A 1 -20.08 3.51 -4.04
CA MET A 1 -18.90 3.35 -4.91
C MET A 1 -17.91 2.47 -4.17
N SER A 2 -17.57 1.30 -4.70
CA SER A 2 -16.57 0.42 -4.08
C SER A 2 -15.25 1.17 -4.03
N HIS A 3 -14.67 1.27 -2.83
CA HIS A 3 -13.34 1.86 -2.66
C HIS A 3 -12.38 1.01 -3.49
N ILE A 4 -11.81 1.56 -4.56
CA ILE A 4 -10.75 0.86 -5.30
C ILE A 4 -9.58 0.80 -4.32
N GLU A 5 -9.26 -0.40 -3.83
CA GLU A 5 -8.10 -0.59 -2.96
C GLU A 5 -6.84 -0.28 -3.76
N THR A 6 -6.03 0.65 -3.28
CA THR A 6 -4.80 1.12 -3.93
C THR A 6 -3.61 0.86 -3.02
N ALA A 7 -2.41 0.79 -3.59
CA ALA A 7 -1.18 0.70 -2.78
C ALA A 7 -0.85 1.99 -2.03
N THR A 8 -1.60 3.06 -2.25
CA THR A 8 -1.39 4.37 -1.62
C THR A 8 -2.07 4.46 -0.25
N HIS A 9 -1.41 5.10 0.70
CA HIS A 9 -1.93 5.44 2.02
C HIS A 9 -1.50 6.86 2.42
N ARG A 10 -2.14 7.41 3.46
CA ARG A 10 -1.76 8.70 4.01
C ARG A 10 -0.35 8.59 4.59
N ALA A 11 0.55 9.48 4.17
CA ALA A 11 1.89 9.56 4.73
C ALA A 11 1.85 9.97 6.21
N VAL A 12 2.70 9.35 7.01
CA VAL A 12 2.94 9.71 8.41
C VAL A 12 3.97 10.84 8.50
N GLN A 13 4.92 10.91 7.55
CA GLN A 13 5.91 11.99 7.48
C GLN A 13 5.25 13.38 7.37
N ALA A 14 5.61 14.26 8.28
CA ALA A 14 5.25 15.68 8.21
C ALA A 14 6.07 16.38 7.11
N THR A 15 5.43 17.24 6.32
CA THR A 15 6.04 17.88 5.15
C THR A 15 7.13 18.90 5.49
N ASP A 16 7.14 19.41 6.73
CA ASP A 16 8.06 20.42 7.23
C ASP A 16 9.28 19.83 7.97
N THR A 17 9.31 18.52 8.16
CA THR A 17 10.33 17.86 8.98
C THR A 17 11.37 17.18 8.07
N PRO A 18 12.66 17.54 8.18
CA PRO A 18 13.72 16.86 7.44
C PRO A 18 13.82 15.38 7.80
N PHE A 19 14.19 14.53 6.84
CA PHE A 19 14.37 13.09 7.06
C PHE A 19 15.49 12.53 6.17
N ARG A 20 16.01 11.36 6.54
CA ARG A 20 16.99 10.63 5.72
C ARG A 20 16.28 9.96 4.55
N ALA A 21 16.65 10.36 3.34
CA ALA A 21 16.02 9.88 2.12
C ALA A 21 17.00 9.18 1.19
N ARG A 22 16.50 8.19 0.45
CA ARG A 22 17.21 7.60 -0.71
C ARG A 22 16.25 7.38 -1.87
N ILE A 23 16.76 7.40 -3.10
CA ILE A 23 15.97 7.05 -4.28
C ILE A 23 16.09 5.54 -4.53
N ALA A 24 14.99 4.88 -4.87
CA ALA A 24 14.95 3.47 -5.26
C ALA A 24 14.17 3.27 -6.55
N ASN A 25 14.59 2.32 -7.37
CA ASN A 25 13.78 1.80 -8.47
C ASN A 25 12.94 0.64 -7.95
N VAL A 26 11.64 0.68 -8.23
CA VAL A 26 10.65 -0.34 -7.85
C VAL A 26 9.73 -0.62 -9.04
N TRP A 27 8.89 -1.66 -8.92
CA TRP A 27 7.97 -2.10 -9.96
C TRP A 27 6.53 -1.84 -9.54
N GLY A 28 5.86 -0.91 -10.20
CA GLY A 28 4.46 -0.60 -9.99
C GLY A 28 3.54 -1.43 -10.87
N VAL A 29 2.43 -1.89 -10.29
CA VAL A 29 1.35 -2.59 -11.00
C VAL A 29 0.17 -1.65 -11.13
N TRP A 30 -0.13 -1.27 -12.38
CA TRP A 30 -1.18 -0.33 -12.73
C TRP A 30 -2.37 -1.06 -13.36
N LEU A 31 -3.59 -0.73 -12.93
CA LEU A 31 -4.81 -1.12 -13.61
C LEU A 31 -5.46 0.09 -14.25
N ARG A 32 -5.87 -0.03 -15.50
CA ARG A 32 -6.69 0.99 -16.15
C ARG A 32 -8.16 0.69 -15.88
N LEU A 33 -8.85 1.61 -15.22
CA LEU A 33 -10.29 1.54 -14.96
C LEU A 33 -10.92 2.86 -15.38
N LEU A 34 -11.95 2.81 -16.24
CA LEU A 34 -12.68 4.00 -16.70
C LEU A 34 -11.75 5.12 -17.23
N ASN A 35 -10.76 4.76 -18.05
CA ASN A 35 -9.72 5.66 -18.59
C ASN A 35 -8.82 6.34 -17.54
N ARG A 36 -8.75 5.81 -16.31
CA ARG A 36 -7.80 6.26 -15.27
C ARG A 36 -6.88 5.12 -14.87
N ASP A 37 -5.59 5.44 -14.71
CA ASP A 37 -4.59 4.50 -14.22
C ASP A 37 -4.60 4.51 -12.69
N HIS A 38 -4.76 3.33 -12.08
CA HIS A 38 -4.76 3.13 -10.63
C HIS A 38 -3.59 2.25 -10.20
N LEU A 39 -2.76 2.75 -9.29
CA LEU A 39 -1.65 1.98 -8.72
C LEU A 39 -2.17 0.98 -7.68
N LYS A 40 -2.07 -0.31 -8.01
CA LYS A 40 -2.58 -1.41 -7.18
C LYS A 40 -1.54 -2.06 -6.29
N GLY A 41 -0.28 -2.05 -6.69
CA GLY A 41 0.82 -2.66 -5.94
C GLY A 41 2.15 -2.06 -6.35
N VAL A 42 3.11 -2.05 -5.43
CA VAL A 42 4.51 -1.67 -5.70
C VAL A 42 5.42 -2.70 -5.09
N PHE A 43 6.40 -3.16 -5.87
CA PHE A 43 7.26 -4.27 -5.49
C PHE A 43 8.74 -3.95 -5.69
N THR A 44 9.59 -4.50 -4.83
CA THR A 44 11.04 -4.42 -5.01
C THR A 44 11.54 -5.32 -6.14
N ARG A 45 10.84 -6.42 -6.44
CA ARG A 45 11.20 -7.39 -7.49
C ARG A 45 10.18 -7.41 -8.62
N GLU A 46 10.67 -7.48 -9.86
CA GLU A 46 9.83 -7.53 -11.07
C GLU A 46 8.96 -8.79 -11.11
N THR A 47 9.52 -9.93 -10.70
CA THR A 47 8.83 -11.23 -10.69
C THR A 47 7.58 -11.20 -9.82
N ASP A 48 7.66 -10.54 -8.66
CA ASP A 48 6.55 -10.41 -7.71
C ASP A 48 5.48 -9.47 -8.27
N ALA A 49 5.90 -8.34 -8.86
CA ALA A 49 4.99 -7.43 -9.54
C ALA A 49 4.22 -8.12 -10.68
N ARG A 50 4.90 -8.95 -11.49
CA ARG A 50 4.27 -9.71 -12.57
C ARG A 50 3.32 -10.78 -12.06
N ALA A 51 3.68 -11.47 -10.98
CA ALA A 51 2.80 -12.45 -10.34
C ALA A 51 1.53 -11.78 -9.78
N PHE A 52 1.70 -10.67 -9.08
CA PHE A 52 0.58 -9.89 -8.55
C PHE A 52 -0.29 -9.30 -9.67
N ALA A 53 0.31 -8.78 -10.75
CA ALA A 53 -0.42 -8.26 -11.90
C ALA A 53 -1.36 -9.29 -12.52
N ARG A 54 -0.95 -10.56 -12.60
CA ARG A 54 -1.80 -11.66 -13.09
C ARG A 54 -2.99 -11.96 -12.18
N GLN A 55 -2.82 -11.79 -10.87
CA GLN A 55 -3.89 -11.96 -9.89
C GLN A 55 -4.84 -10.76 -9.86
N ALA A 56 -4.29 -9.54 -10.00
CA ALA A 56 -5.04 -8.29 -9.95
C ALA A 56 -5.79 -7.99 -11.27
N ALA A 57 -5.29 -8.49 -12.39
CA ALA A 57 -5.98 -8.46 -13.67
C ALA A 57 -7.21 -9.39 -13.62
N GLY A 58 -8.41 -8.81 -13.53
CA GLY A 58 -9.64 -9.55 -13.81
C GLY A 58 -9.69 -10.03 -15.26
N THR A 59 -10.65 -10.88 -15.62
CA THR A 59 -10.80 -11.47 -16.97
C THR A 59 -10.88 -10.46 -18.14
N GLN A 60 -11.14 -9.18 -17.86
CA GLN A 60 -11.26 -8.12 -18.86
C GLN A 60 -10.25 -6.98 -18.72
N ASN A 61 -9.45 -6.94 -17.65
CA ASN A 61 -8.56 -5.81 -17.37
C ASN A 61 -7.10 -6.20 -17.56
N LEU A 62 -6.37 -5.41 -18.34
CA LEU A 62 -4.93 -5.56 -18.47
C LEU A 62 -4.24 -4.81 -17.32
N ALA A 63 -3.46 -5.55 -16.54
CA ALA A 63 -2.53 -4.98 -15.57
C ALA A 63 -1.20 -4.69 -16.25
N GLU A 64 -0.70 -3.48 -16.08
CA GLU A 64 0.59 -3.05 -16.61
C GLU A 64 1.64 -2.99 -15.50
N VAL A 65 2.79 -3.60 -15.76
CA VAL A 65 3.94 -3.57 -14.85
C VAL A 65 4.93 -2.55 -15.39
N ARG A 66 5.19 -1.49 -14.62
CA ARG A 66 6.09 -0.38 -14.99
C ARG A 66 7.17 -0.21 -13.93
N GLN A 67 8.42 0.00 -14.35
CA GLN A 67 9.46 0.44 -13.42
C GLN A 67 9.25 1.91 -13.08
N ILE A 68 9.33 2.26 -11.80
CA ILE A 68 9.14 3.61 -11.29
C ILE A 68 10.21 3.94 -10.26
N ARG A 69 10.41 5.24 -10.01
CA ARG A 69 11.30 5.74 -8.95
C ARG A 69 10.47 6.21 -7.77
N VAL A 70 10.92 5.84 -6.58
CA VAL A 70 10.34 6.29 -5.32
C VAL A 70 11.41 6.93 -4.45
N LEU A 71 10.99 7.92 -3.66
CA LEU A 71 11.77 8.45 -2.56
C LEU A 71 11.46 7.64 -1.30
N VAL A 72 12.46 6.98 -0.73
CA VAL A 72 12.31 6.17 0.48
C VAL A 72 12.78 6.98 1.68
N ASN A 73 11.88 7.23 2.62
CA ASN A 73 12.19 7.75 3.94
C ASN A 73 12.69 6.59 4.82
N VAL A 74 13.97 6.64 5.17
CA VAL A 74 14.64 5.60 5.96
C VAL A 74 14.14 5.59 7.40
N ASP A 75 13.80 6.76 7.94
CA ASP A 75 13.42 6.92 9.34
C ASP A 75 11.97 6.45 9.57
N ALA A 76 11.04 6.86 8.71
CA ALA A 76 9.64 6.47 8.78
C ALA A 76 9.34 5.09 8.15
N ARG A 77 10.29 4.54 7.38
CA ARG A 77 10.09 3.35 6.52
C ARG A 77 8.92 3.51 5.53
N GLU A 78 8.76 4.71 5.00
CA GLU A 78 7.74 5.06 4.00
C GLU A 78 8.41 5.28 2.63
N ALA A 79 7.66 5.03 1.55
CA ALA A 79 8.09 5.35 0.20
C ALA A 79 7.09 6.30 -0.46
N TYR A 80 7.56 7.25 -1.24
CA TYR A 80 6.73 8.24 -1.93
C TYR A 80 6.97 8.18 -3.42
N LEU A 81 5.89 8.27 -4.21
CA LEU A 81 6.01 8.54 -5.64
C LEU A 81 6.48 9.97 -5.84
N LEU A 82 7.36 10.16 -6.82
CA LEU A 82 7.71 11.49 -7.28
C LEU A 82 6.55 12.00 -8.14
N GLY A 83 5.87 13.04 -7.66
CA GLY A 83 4.70 13.65 -8.30
C GLY A 83 4.83 15.17 -8.42
N ASP A 84 3.71 15.84 -8.68
CA ASP A 84 3.67 17.30 -8.72
C ASP A 84 3.83 17.87 -7.29
N PRO A 85 4.61 18.95 -7.07
CA PRO A 85 4.73 19.58 -5.75
C PRO A 85 3.40 20.03 -5.12
N SER A 86 2.36 20.23 -5.94
CA SER A 86 1.01 20.61 -5.47
C SER A 86 0.16 19.42 -4.99
N ASP A 87 0.59 18.19 -5.26
CA ASP A 87 -0.12 17.00 -4.79
C ASP A 87 0.09 16.78 -3.29
N PRO A 88 -0.93 16.29 -2.56
CA PRO A 88 -0.75 15.87 -1.18
C PRO A 88 0.32 14.76 -1.09
N LEU A 89 1.14 14.80 -0.04
CA LEU A 89 2.12 13.75 0.20
C LEU A 89 1.42 12.42 0.50
N ILE A 90 1.52 11.50 -0.46
CA ILE A 90 0.92 10.17 -0.40
C ILE A 90 2.04 9.13 -0.33
N ALA A 91 2.00 8.28 0.68
CA ALA A 91 2.90 7.16 0.81
C ALA A 91 2.39 5.97 -0.02
N VAL A 92 3.33 5.16 -0.50
CA VAL A 92 3.06 3.94 -1.24
C VAL A 92 3.59 2.76 -0.48
N ASP A 93 2.75 1.74 -0.38
CA ASP A 93 3.02 0.52 0.33
C ASP A 93 3.85 -0.42 -0.55
N VAL A 94 5.17 -0.39 -0.37
CA VAL A 94 6.10 -1.26 -1.08
C VAL A 94 6.06 -2.64 -0.44
N ASP A 95 5.87 -3.68 -1.26
CA ASP A 95 5.75 -5.08 -0.85
C ASP A 95 4.67 -5.32 0.23
N PHE A 96 3.67 -4.43 0.31
CA PHE A 96 2.58 -4.45 1.31
C PHE A 96 3.04 -4.40 2.77
N GLN A 97 4.25 -3.87 3.05
CA GLN A 97 4.80 -3.79 4.41
C GLN A 97 3.92 -3.02 5.39
N HIS A 98 3.34 -1.90 4.97
CA HIS A 98 2.45 -1.11 5.82
C HIS A 98 1.16 -1.87 6.10
N LYS A 99 0.54 -2.49 5.08
CA LYS A 99 -0.65 -3.33 5.25
C LYS A 99 -0.38 -4.51 6.18
N MET A 100 0.71 -5.26 5.97
CA MET A 100 1.10 -6.37 6.83
C MET A 100 1.28 -5.93 8.29
N ARG A 101 2.00 -4.83 8.53
CA ARG A 101 2.19 -4.29 9.89
C ARG A 101 0.86 -3.88 10.53
N LYS A 102 -0.04 -3.26 9.76
CA LYS A 102 -1.37 -2.88 10.25
C LYS A 102 -2.20 -4.11 10.63
N ASP A 103 -2.15 -5.15 9.81
CA ASP A 103 -2.87 -6.40 10.06
C ASP A 103 -2.29 -7.13 11.29
N GLU A 104 -0.97 -7.15 11.47
CA GLU A 104 -0.30 -7.67 12.67
C GLU A 104 -0.71 -6.90 13.94
N LEU A 105 -0.65 -5.56 13.91
CA LEU A 105 -1.05 -4.73 15.04
C LEU A 105 -2.53 -4.91 15.37
N ARG A 106 -3.37 -5.04 14.35
CA ARG A 106 -4.79 -5.34 14.52
C ARG A 106 -4.99 -6.70 15.18
N ALA A 107 -4.31 -7.74 14.71
CA ALA A 107 -4.37 -9.08 15.31
C ALA A 107 -3.91 -9.07 16.76
N GLN A 108 -2.83 -8.35 17.08
CA GLN A 108 -2.33 -8.19 18.45
C GLN A 108 -3.29 -7.41 19.36
N ALA A 109 -3.96 -6.37 18.83
CA ALA A 109 -4.95 -5.63 19.59
C ALA A 109 -6.17 -6.51 19.90
N LEU A 110 -6.69 -7.21 18.89
CA LEU A 110 -7.83 -8.11 19.02
C LEU A 110 -7.54 -9.31 19.91
N SER A 111 -6.30 -9.82 19.95
CA SER A 111 -5.95 -10.96 20.79
C SER A 111 -5.99 -10.66 22.29
N ARG A 112 -5.87 -9.38 22.67
CA ARG A 112 -5.95 -8.90 24.06
C ARG A 112 -7.38 -8.70 24.56
N LEU A 113 -8.35 -8.65 23.66
CA LEU A 113 -9.75 -8.44 24.02
C LEU A 113 -10.39 -9.73 24.53
N SER A 114 -11.27 -9.59 25.52
CA SER A 114 -12.12 -10.67 25.99
C SER A 114 -13.18 -11.05 24.94
N PRO A 115 -13.78 -12.24 25.02
CA PRO A 115 -14.88 -12.62 24.13
C PRO A 115 -16.07 -11.64 24.18
N GLU A 116 -16.35 -11.06 25.36
CA GLU A 116 -17.42 -10.07 25.56
C GLU A 116 -17.09 -8.75 24.87
N GLU A 117 -15.84 -8.29 24.97
CA GLU A 117 -15.36 -7.08 24.30
C GLU A 117 -15.34 -7.25 22.77
N LEU A 118 -14.92 -8.43 22.28
CA LEU A 118 -15.00 -8.77 20.85
C LEU A 118 -16.44 -8.78 20.35
N ALA A 119 -17.36 -9.39 21.12
CA ALA A 119 -18.78 -9.42 20.79
C ALA A 119 -19.40 -8.00 20.77
N ALA A 120 -19.00 -7.13 21.70
CA ALA A 120 -19.43 -5.72 21.72
C ALA A 120 -18.95 -4.94 20.48
N LEU A 121 -17.82 -5.33 19.89
CA LEU A 121 -17.30 -4.80 18.62
C LEU A 121 -17.92 -5.49 17.38
N GLY A 122 -18.86 -6.42 17.57
CA GLY A 122 -19.47 -7.19 16.48
C GLY A 122 -18.52 -8.20 15.83
N LEU A 123 -17.43 -8.55 16.50
CA LEU A 123 -16.40 -9.48 16.01
C LEU A 123 -16.55 -10.84 16.69
N LYS A 124 -16.31 -11.91 15.94
CA LYS A 124 -16.18 -13.27 16.48
C LYS A 124 -14.71 -13.67 16.42
N ARG A 125 -14.27 -14.44 17.41
CA ARG A 125 -12.96 -15.10 17.35
C ARG A 125 -13.11 -16.22 16.32
N ASP A 126 -12.42 -16.11 15.19
CA ASP A 126 -12.31 -17.24 14.27
C ASP A 126 -11.61 -18.37 15.04
N ALA A 127 -12.28 -19.52 15.12
CA ALA A 127 -11.85 -20.69 15.89
C ALA A 127 -10.62 -21.37 15.28
#